data_AF-A0A496V262-F1
#
_entry.id   AF-A0A496V262-F1
#
_cell.length_a   1.000
_cell.length_b   1.000
_cell.length_c   1.000
_cell.angle_alpha   90.00
_cell.angle_beta   90.00
_cell.angle_gamma   90.00
#
_symmetry.space_group_name_H-M   'P 1'
#
loop_
_entity.id
_entity.type
_entity.pdbx_description
1 polymer ?
#
loop_
_entity_poly.entity_id
_entity_poly.type
_entity_poly.pdbx_seq_one_letter_code
_entity_poly.pdbx_strand_id
1 'polypeptide(L)'
;MKFQLNNLIAFCNEFKDRNEIMKKSQYTEEEALNKSLISAYAIEKHSLLRADIDDMGIEVASFDKEIDEMNLLYDDILFAIG
;
A
#
# COMPACT_ATOMS: atom_id res chain seq x y z
N MET A 1 -1.42 -10.24 0.71
CA MET A 1 -2.73 -9.75 0.23
C MET A 1 -2.84 -8.22 0.22
N LYS A 2 -2.17 -7.47 1.13
CA LYS A 2 -2.22 -5.99 1.18
C LYS A 2 -1.73 -5.26 -0.08
N PHE A 3 -0.61 -5.69 -0.67
CA PHE A 3 -0.05 -5.06 -1.88
C PHE A 3 -1.03 -4.98 -3.05
N GLN A 4 -1.92 -5.97 -3.20
CA GLN A 4 -2.88 -5.98 -4.30
C GLN A 4 -3.92 -4.88 -4.16
N LEU A 5 -4.43 -4.60 -2.95
CA LEU A 5 -5.45 -3.57 -2.76
C LEU A 5 -4.89 -2.15 -2.95
N ASN A 6 -3.69 -1.89 -2.41
CA ASN A 6 -3.02 -0.61 -2.59
C ASN A 6 -2.69 -0.37 -4.08
N ASN A 7 -2.29 -1.40 -4.81
CA ASN A 7 -2.10 -1.28 -6.26
C ASN A 7 -3.38 -0.86 -6.99
N LEU A 8 -4.53 -1.46 -6.65
CA LEU A 8 -5.82 -1.09 -7.25
C LEU A 8 -6.20 0.37 -6.93
N ILE A 9 -5.91 0.84 -5.72
CA ILE A 9 -6.13 2.24 -5.32
C ILE A 9 -5.21 3.17 -6.11
N ALA A 10 -3.92 2.84 -6.18
CA ALA A 10 -2.93 3.60 -6.93
C ALA A 10 -3.27 3.68 -8.43
N PHE A 11 -3.79 2.59 -9.02
CA PHE A 11 -4.25 2.59 -10.41
C PHE A 11 -5.47 3.49 -10.65
N CYS A 12 -6.19 3.96 -9.62
CA CYS A 12 -7.24 4.95 -9.83
C CYS A 12 -6.68 6.36 -10.13
N ASN A 13 -5.38 6.58 -9.91
CA ASN A 13 -4.69 7.85 -10.15
C ASN A 13 -3.97 7.86 -11.51
N GLU A 14 -3.77 9.04 -12.08
CA GLU A 14 -2.94 9.21 -13.28
C GLU A 14 -1.47 9.32 -12.91
N PHE A 15 -0.62 8.46 -13.49
CA PHE A 15 0.82 8.52 -13.33
C PHE A 15 1.56 7.95 -14.54
N LYS A 16 2.85 8.24 -14.62
CA LYS A 16 3.70 7.81 -15.74
C LYS A 16 3.74 6.28 -15.83
N ASP A 17 3.65 5.74 -17.05
CA ASP A 17 3.72 4.31 -17.35
C ASP A 17 2.60 3.44 -16.74
N ARG A 18 1.58 4.06 -16.13
CA ARG A 18 0.41 3.39 -15.53
C ARG A 18 -0.15 2.27 -16.40
N ASN A 19 -0.51 2.58 -17.64
CA ASN A 19 -1.15 1.63 -18.55
C ASN A 19 -0.22 0.45 -18.91
N GLU A 20 1.09 0.69 -18.99
CA GLU A 20 2.07 -0.36 -19.22
C GLU A 20 2.16 -1.30 -18.01
N ILE A 21 2.19 -0.74 -16.80
CA ILE A 21 2.28 -1.48 -15.54
C ILE A 21 1.00 -2.29 -15.30
N MET A 22 -0.18 -1.72 -15.54
CA MET A 22 -1.46 -2.43 -15.46
C MET A 22 -1.49 -3.64 -16.41
N LYS A 23 -1.06 -3.43 -17.67
CA LYS A 23 -1.00 -4.51 -18.68
C LYS A 23 -0.05 -5.63 -18.28
N LYS A 24 1.15 -5.31 -17.77
CA LYS A 24 2.12 -6.32 -17.30
C LYS A 24 1.60 -7.09 -16.09
N SER A 25 0.87 -6.41 -15.22
CA SER A 25 0.33 -6.96 -13.97
C SER A 25 -1.04 -7.60 -14.13
N GLN A 26 -1.60 -7.61 -15.35
CA GLN A 26 -2.92 -8.16 -15.71
C GLN A 26 -4.11 -7.50 -14.98
N TYR A 27 -3.96 -6.24 -14.57
CA TYR A 27 -5.06 -5.44 -14.04
C TYR A 27 -5.81 -4.72 -15.14
N THR A 28 -7.10 -4.54 -14.94
CA THR A 28 -8.02 -3.80 -15.80
C THR A 28 -8.46 -2.49 -15.14
N GLU A 29 -8.95 -1.56 -15.95
CA GLU A 29 -9.52 -0.28 -15.47
C GLU A 29 -10.69 -0.49 -14.52
N GLU A 30 -11.50 -1.53 -14.74
CA GLU A 30 -12.67 -1.86 -13.92
C GLU A 30 -12.30 -2.32 -12.51
N GLU A 31 -11.06 -2.78 -12.32
CA GLU A 31 -10.54 -3.21 -11.02
C GLU A 31 -9.95 -2.04 -10.22
N ALA A 32 -9.73 -0.87 -10.84
CA ALA A 32 -9.19 0.29 -10.13
C ALA A 32 -10.17 0.79 -9.07
N LEU A 33 -9.64 1.13 -7.89
CA LEU A 33 -10.45 1.49 -6.71
C LEU A 33 -10.32 2.97 -6.38
N ASN A 34 -11.43 3.70 -6.48
CA ASN A 34 -11.46 5.09 -6.08
C ASN A 34 -11.46 5.22 -4.54
N LYS A 35 -10.42 5.86 -3.98
CA LYS A 35 -10.27 6.09 -2.53
C LYS A 35 -11.48 6.78 -1.88
N SER A 36 -12.19 7.63 -2.62
CA SER A 36 -13.39 8.33 -2.12
C SER A 36 -14.63 7.44 -1.99
N LEU A 37 -14.62 6.26 -2.60
CA LEU A 37 -15.73 5.30 -2.60
C LEU A 37 -15.51 4.13 -1.65
N ILE A 38 -14.35 4.08 -0.98
CA ILE A 38 -13.97 2.99 -0.08
C ILE A 38 -13.65 3.51 1.32
N SER A 39 -13.67 2.62 2.29
CA SER A 39 -13.18 2.88 3.64
C SER A 39 -12.53 1.62 4.17
N ALA A 40 -11.39 1.80 4.84
CA ALA A 40 -10.61 0.71 5.39
C ALA A 40 -10.66 0.76 6.92
N TYR A 41 -10.75 -0.41 7.53
CA TYR A 41 -10.76 -0.56 8.98
C TYR A 41 -9.84 -1.70 9.38
N ALA A 42 -9.06 -1.49 10.43
CA ALA A 42 -8.23 -2.50 11.07
C ALA A 42 -8.81 -2.82 12.45
N ILE A 43 -8.71 -4.10 12.85
CA ILE A 43 -9.02 -4.50 14.23
C ILE A 43 -7.71 -4.58 14.98
N GLU A 44 -7.53 -3.72 15.97
CA GLU A 44 -6.36 -3.69 16.83
C GLU A 44 -6.79 -3.63 18.29
N LYS A 45 -6.21 -4.49 19.14
CA LYS A 45 -6.48 -4.51 20.59
C LYS A 45 -7.98 -4.48 20.92
N HIS A 46 -8.78 -5.29 20.20
CA HIS A 46 -10.24 -5.38 20.34
C HIS A 46 -11.01 -4.10 19.98
N SER A 47 -10.39 -3.17 19.26
CA SER A 47 -11.01 -1.95 18.76
C SER A 47 -10.98 -1.91 17.24
N LEU A 48 -12.05 -1.38 16.63
CA LEU A 48 -12.10 -1.12 15.19
C LEU A 48 -11.57 0.28 14.93
N LEU A 49 -10.43 0.38 14.26
CA LEU A 49 -9.78 1.64 13.91
C LEU A 49 -9.99 1.89 12.42
N ARG A 50 -10.42 3.09 12.06
CA ARG A 50 -10.46 3.52 10.67
C ARG A 50 -9.04 3.82 10.21
N ALA A 51 -8.66 3.24 9.08
CA ALA A 51 -7.38 3.50 8.44
C ALA A 51 -7.52 4.68 7.47
N ASP A 52 -6.45 5.46 7.36
CA ASP A 52 -6.36 6.53 6.37
C ASP A 52 -6.08 5.93 4.99
N ILE A 53 -6.60 6.58 3.94
CA ILE A 53 -6.42 6.15 2.56
C ILE A 53 -5.99 7.36 1.73
N ASP A 54 -4.83 7.27 1.12
CA ASP A 54 -4.25 8.29 0.27
C ASP A 54 -4.24 7.85 -1.20
N ASP A 55 -3.43 8.52 -2.03
CA ASP A 55 -3.32 8.19 -3.46
C ASP A 55 -2.46 6.95 -3.74
N MET A 56 -1.74 6.44 -2.74
CA MET A 56 -0.90 5.25 -2.85
C MET A 56 -1.56 4.01 -2.23
N GLY A 57 -2.48 4.19 -1.29
CA GLY A 57 -3.26 3.10 -0.73
C GLY A 57 -3.73 3.35 0.69
N ILE A 58 -3.90 2.25 1.44
CA ILE A 58 -4.31 2.28 2.83
C ILE A 58 -3.08 2.39 3.73
N GLU A 59 -3.05 3.37 4.60
CA GLU A 59 -2.06 3.52 5.67
C GLU A 59 -2.53 2.77 6.93
N VAL A 60 -1.71 1.85 7.42
CA VAL A 60 -2.04 1.07 8.64
C VAL A 60 -0.82 1.05 9.53
N ALA A 61 -0.86 1.87 10.58
CA ALA A 61 0.24 2.15 11.49
C ALA A 61 0.98 0.92 12.03
N SER A 62 0.29 -0.19 12.29
CA SER A 62 0.94 -1.45 12.69
C SER A 62 1.94 -1.92 11.63
N PHE A 63 1.51 -2.04 10.38
CA PHE A 63 2.34 -2.59 9.30
C PHE A 63 3.38 -1.61 8.77
N ASP A 64 3.08 -0.32 8.76
CA ASP A 64 4.05 0.69 8.36
C ASP A 64 5.24 0.67 9.32
N LYS A 65 4.97 0.51 10.62
CA LYS A 65 6.00 0.29 11.63
C LYS A 65 6.82 -0.98 11.35
N GLU A 66 6.20 -2.11 10.98
CA GLU A 66 6.95 -3.32 10.65
C GLU A 66 7.79 -3.17 9.36
N ILE A 67 7.30 -2.44 8.36
CA ILE A 67 8.07 -2.14 7.13
C ILE A 67 9.24 -1.20 7.44
N ASP A 68 9.01 -0.16 8.25
CA ASP A 68 10.03 0.78 8.70
C ASP A 68 11.10 0.07 9.53
N GLU A 69 10.70 -0.82 10.45
CA GLU A 69 11.63 -1.66 11.22
C GLU A 69 12.45 -2.60 10.31
N MET A 70 11.85 -3.16 9.25
CA MET A 70 12.57 -3.95 8.26
C MET A 70 13.58 -3.12 7.45
N ASN A 71 13.22 -1.89 7.06
CA ASN A 71 14.11 -0.99 6.33
C ASN A 71 15.28 -0.53 7.22
N LEU A 72 15.02 -0.20 8.48
CA LEU A 72 16.06 0.14 9.46
C LEU A 72 17.02 -1.04 9.68
N LEU A 73 16.49 -2.26 9.82
CA LEU A 73 17.31 -3.47 9.95
C LEU A 73 18.19 -3.70 8.71
N TYR A 74 17.65 -3.44 7.52
CA TYR A 74 18.40 -3.56 6.26
C TYR A 74 19.56 -2.57 6.20
N ASP A 75 19.33 -1.31 6.58
CA ASP A 75 20.36 -0.26 6.64
C ASP A 75 21.44 -0.59 7.67
N ASP A 76 21.07 -1.09 8.85
CA ASP A 76 22.01 -1.54 9.89
C ASP A 76 22.89 -2.71 9.40
N ILE A 77 22.29 -3.67 8.69
CA ILE A 77 23.04 -4.78 8.09
C ILE A 77 24.02 -4.26 7.05
N LEU A 78 23.61 -3.32 6.19
CA LEU A 78 24.45 -2.71 5.16
C LEU A 78 25.63 -1.93 5.75
N PHE A 79 25.40 -1.20 6.85
CA PHE A 79 26.44 -0.51 7.58
C PHE A 79 27.42 -1.47 8.26
N ALA A 80 26.95 -2.61 8.77
CA ALA A 80 27.79 -3.59 9.45
C ALA A 80 28.66 -4.44 8.51
N ILE A 81 28.27 -4.57 7.24
CA ILE A 81 29.00 -5.35 6.22
C ILE A 81 29.83 -4.48 5.25
N GLY A 82 29.71 -3.15 5.32
CA GLY A 82 30.52 -2.17 4.58
C GLY A 82 31.74 -1.71 5.37
#